data_AF-A0A6A4X4J9-F1
#
_entry.id   AF-A0A6A4X4J9-F1
#
_cell.length_a   1.000
_cell.length_b   1.000
_cell.length_c   1.000
_cell.angle_alpha   90.00
_cell.angle_beta   90.00
_cell.angle_gamma   90.00
#
_symmetry.space_group_name_H-M   'P 1'
#
loop_
_entity.id
_entity.type
_entity.pdbx_description
1 polymer ?
#
loop_
_entity_poly.entity_id
_entity_poly.type
_entity_poly.pdbx_seq_one_letter_code
_entity_poly.pdbx_strand_id
1 'polypeptide(L)'
;MARPHAVTDATKELMAQRRAALRDGHIDTYKQLNRQVRSAIRRDTREELERRVDRAGPSGLWRSVQPIVAPKRSDRSTPAADADELNRFFVEVGPRTARQVTAAGPELPTRLPRVSTGAFQVTPICPDDLRRVVGRMRSSKVAPQATASRGGA
;
A
#
# COMPACT_ATOMS: atom_id res chain seq x y z
N MET A 1 23.88 -6.99 -1.11
CA MET A 1 23.39 -8.05 -2.02
C MET A 1 22.11 -7.58 -2.68
N ALA A 2 22.02 -7.78 -3.99
CA ALA A 2 21.21 -7.01 -4.93
C ALA A 2 19.74 -6.78 -4.50
N ARG A 3 19.29 -5.52 -4.49
CA ARG A 3 17.87 -5.15 -4.58
C ARG A 3 17.52 -4.61 -5.98
N PRO A 4 17.16 -5.45 -6.95
CA PRO A 4 16.60 -4.96 -8.21
C PRO A 4 15.34 -5.81 -8.56
N HIS A 5 14.17 -5.30 -8.97
CA HIS A 5 13.69 -4.00 -9.43
C HIS A 5 12.18 -3.95 -9.11
N ALA A 6 11.68 -2.88 -8.49
CA ALA A 6 10.23 -2.75 -8.21
C ALA A 6 9.38 -2.42 -9.46
N VAL A 7 10.02 -2.20 -10.61
CA VAL A 7 9.43 -1.64 -11.83
C VAL A 7 10.21 -2.12 -13.06
N THR A 8 9.52 -2.69 -14.04
CA THR A 8 10.09 -3.15 -15.33
C THR A 8 10.50 -1.99 -16.22
N ASP A 9 11.37 -2.24 -17.21
CA ASP A 9 11.81 -1.18 -18.14
C ASP A 9 10.66 -0.59 -18.97
N ALA A 10 9.69 -1.42 -19.36
CA ALA A 10 8.45 -0.98 -19.98
C ALA A 10 7.65 -0.01 -19.08
N THR A 11 7.57 -0.28 -17.77
CA THR A 11 6.91 0.62 -16.82
C THR A 11 7.71 1.91 -16.60
N LYS A 12 9.05 1.85 -16.64
CA LYS A 12 9.90 3.07 -16.60
C LYS A 12 9.67 3.97 -17.81
N GLU A 13 9.46 3.38 -18.98
CA GLU A 13 9.13 4.10 -20.21
C GLU A 13 7.77 4.80 -20.10
N LEU A 14 6.73 4.10 -19.61
CA LEU A 14 5.43 4.70 -19.30
C LEU A 14 5.55 5.86 -18.27
N MET A 15 6.43 5.73 -17.27
CA MET A 15 6.70 6.83 -16.33
C MET A 15 7.40 8.02 -16.99
N ALA A 16 8.28 7.79 -17.96
CA ALA A 16 8.94 8.85 -18.73
C ALA A 16 7.92 9.60 -19.59
N GLN A 17 7.05 8.88 -20.31
CA GLN A 17 5.97 9.45 -21.11
C GLN A 17 4.98 10.25 -20.23
N ARG A 18 4.62 9.74 -19.05
CA ARG A 18 3.77 10.47 -18.08
C ARG A 18 4.42 11.78 -17.65
N ARG A 19 5.74 11.80 -17.42
CA ARG A 19 6.48 13.01 -17.04
C ARG A 19 6.54 14.02 -18.19
N ALA A 20 6.71 13.56 -19.43
CA ALA A 20 6.65 14.42 -20.61
C ALA A 20 5.26 15.07 -20.76
N ALA A 21 4.19 14.28 -20.76
CA ALA A 21 2.82 14.79 -20.86
C ALA A 21 2.44 15.80 -19.75
N LEU A 22 2.99 15.65 -18.55
CA LEU A 22 2.81 16.61 -17.47
C LEU A 22 3.55 17.93 -17.71
N ARG A 23 4.77 17.88 -18.27
CA ARG A 23 5.55 19.09 -18.61
C ARG A 23 4.91 19.86 -19.77
N ASP A 24 4.38 19.14 -20.74
CA ASP A 24 3.83 19.71 -21.97
C ASP A 24 2.36 20.18 -21.80
N GLY A 25 1.78 20.03 -20.60
CA GLY A 25 0.43 20.52 -20.28
C GLY A 25 -0.71 19.67 -20.86
N HIS A 26 -0.43 18.46 -21.35
CA HIS A 26 -1.43 17.57 -21.95
C HIS A 26 -2.22 16.79 -20.90
N ILE A 27 -3.22 17.43 -20.30
CA ILE A 27 -3.97 16.91 -19.15
C ILE A 27 -4.66 15.56 -19.43
N ASP A 28 -5.26 15.36 -20.59
CA ASP A 28 -5.99 14.12 -20.90
C ASP A 28 -5.04 12.95 -21.15
N THR A 29 -3.99 13.18 -21.94
CA THR A 29 -2.89 12.22 -22.16
C THR A 29 -2.22 11.85 -20.84
N TYR A 30 -1.97 12.83 -19.98
CA TYR A 30 -1.44 12.60 -18.63
C TYR A 30 -2.35 11.70 -17.79
N LYS A 31 -3.67 11.95 -17.79
CA LYS A 31 -4.63 11.12 -17.03
C LYS A 31 -4.61 9.68 -17.50
N GLN A 32 -4.58 9.45 -18.81
CA GLN A 32 -4.49 8.11 -19.40
C GLN A 32 -3.18 7.42 -19.01
N LEU A 33 -2.05 8.10 -19.21
CA LEU A 33 -0.72 7.58 -18.84
C LEU A 33 -0.60 7.32 -17.34
N ASN A 34 -1.19 8.16 -16.48
CA ASN A 34 -1.21 7.95 -15.04
C ASN A 34 -2.02 6.70 -14.64
N ARG A 35 -3.14 6.41 -15.32
CA ARG A 35 -3.88 5.16 -15.13
C ARG A 35 -3.06 3.95 -15.57
N GLN A 36 -2.42 4.03 -16.73
CA GLN A 36 -1.56 2.97 -17.27
C GLN A 36 -0.36 2.70 -16.38
N VAL A 37 0.35 3.73 -15.92
CA VAL A 37 1.48 3.61 -14.98
C VAL A 37 1.02 2.96 -13.67
N ARG A 38 -0.11 3.37 -13.09
CA ARG A 38 -0.62 2.75 -11.86
C ARG A 38 -0.97 1.27 -12.06
N SER A 39 -1.57 0.92 -13.19
CA SER A 39 -1.87 -0.47 -13.54
C SER A 39 -0.59 -1.28 -13.71
N ALA A 40 0.42 -0.73 -14.40
CA ALA A 40 1.68 -1.39 -14.65
C ALA A 40 2.49 -1.62 -13.37
N ILE A 41 2.58 -0.63 -12.47
CA ILE A 41 3.22 -0.80 -11.16
C ILE A 41 2.54 -1.91 -10.35
N ARG A 42 1.21 -1.97 -10.34
CA ARG A 42 0.47 -3.02 -9.62
C ARG A 42 0.78 -4.41 -10.19
N ARG A 43 0.87 -4.53 -11.53
CA ARG A 43 1.23 -5.77 -12.21
C ARG A 43 2.65 -6.20 -11.86
N ASP A 44 3.63 -5.31 -12.03
CA ASP A 44 5.04 -5.56 -11.72
C ASP A 44 5.23 -5.98 -10.25
N THR A 45 4.51 -5.31 -9.34
CA THR A 45 4.53 -5.64 -7.90
C THR A 45 3.92 -7.02 -7.64
N ARG A 46 2.80 -7.35 -8.30
CA ARG A 46 2.14 -8.66 -8.16
C ARG A 46 3.06 -9.79 -8.66
N GLU A 47 3.61 -9.65 -9.85
CA GLU A 47 4.52 -10.65 -10.44
C GLU A 47 5.78 -10.86 -9.58
N GLU A 48 6.33 -9.78 -9.01
CA GLU A 48 7.45 -9.88 -8.08
C GLU A 48 7.06 -10.65 -6.80
N LEU A 49 5.88 -10.40 -6.23
CA LEU A 49 5.42 -11.11 -5.05
C LEU A 49 5.16 -12.58 -5.33
N GLU A 50 4.52 -12.90 -6.46
CA GLU A 50 4.30 -14.28 -6.91
C GLU A 50 5.65 -15.01 -7.03
N ARG A 51 6.62 -14.43 -7.74
CA ARG A 51 7.99 -14.98 -7.82
C ARG A 51 8.65 -15.17 -6.45
N ARG A 52 8.46 -14.22 -5.51
CA ARG A 52 9.01 -14.33 -4.14
C ARG A 52 8.32 -15.41 -3.33
N VAL A 53 7.02 -15.59 -3.49
CA VAL A 53 6.25 -16.66 -2.82
C VAL A 53 6.66 -18.02 -3.37
N ASP A 54 6.74 -18.17 -4.69
CA ASP A 54 7.15 -19.42 -5.34
C ASP A 54 8.56 -19.84 -4.91
N ARG A 55 9.50 -18.88 -4.85
CA ARG A 55 10.89 -19.14 -4.46
C ARG A 55 11.04 -19.46 -2.96
N ALA A 56 10.29 -18.79 -2.09
CA ALA A 56 10.44 -18.94 -0.64
C ALA A 56 9.64 -20.12 -0.06
N GLY A 57 8.67 -20.63 -0.82
CA GLY A 57 7.78 -21.70 -0.38
C GLY A 57 6.81 -21.29 0.73
N PRO A 58 5.97 -22.22 1.22
CA PRO A 58 4.89 -21.93 2.17
C PRO A 58 5.35 -21.29 3.49
N SER A 59 6.56 -21.65 3.95
CA SER A 59 7.16 -21.15 5.19
C SER A 59 7.75 -19.74 5.07
N GLY A 60 7.93 -19.22 3.85
CA GLY A 60 8.46 -17.89 3.56
C GLY A 60 7.39 -16.84 3.19
N LEU A 61 6.14 -17.26 2.99
CA LEU A 61 5.04 -16.41 2.51
C LEU A 61 4.85 -15.14 3.36
N TRP A 62 4.89 -15.26 4.68
CA TRP A 62 4.76 -14.11 5.57
C TRP A 62 5.89 -13.09 5.38
N ARG A 63 7.14 -13.54 5.23
CA ARG A 63 8.28 -12.66 4.91
C ARG A 63 8.16 -12.01 3.53
N SER A 64 7.49 -12.67 2.58
CA SER A 64 7.23 -12.12 1.26
C SER A 64 6.18 -11.00 1.27
N VAL A 65 5.10 -11.18 2.04
CA VAL A 65 3.93 -10.28 2.09
C VAL A 65 4.08 -9.16 3.13
N GLN A 66 4.85 -9.37 4.21
CA GLN A 66 5.03 -8.41 5.30
C GLN A 66 5.33 -6.98 4.82
N PRO A 67 6.22 -6.71 3.85
CA PRO A 67 6.54 -5.34 3.44
C PRO A 67 5.37 -4.54 2.85
N ILE A 68 4.29 -5.20 2.42
CA ILE A 68 3.11 -4.58 1.79
C ILE A 68 2.00 -4.38 2.81
N VAL A 69 1.80 -5.36 3.68
CA VAL A 69 0.73 -5.35 4.70
C VAL A 69 1.18 -4.62 5.96
N ALA A 70 2.48 -4.62 6.26
CA ALA A 70 2.99 -3.87 7.38
C ALA A 70 2.66 -2.39 7.19
N PRO A 71 2.24 -1.70 8.27
CA PRO A 71 2.04 -0.26 8.22
C PRO A 71 3.30 0.38 7.64
N LYS A 72 3.11 1.32 6.71
CA LYS A 72 4.19 2.11 6.14
C LYS A 72 4.96 2.70 7.31
N ARG A 73 6.11 2.12 7.67
CA ARG A 73 6.97 2.69 8.70
C ARG A 73 7.32 4.07 8.18
N SER A 74 6.90 5.09 8.91
CA SER A 74 7.34 6.43 8.59
C SER A 74 8.85 6.44 8.79
N ASP A 75 9.62 6.67 7.73
CA ASP A 75 11.04 7.03 7.82
C ASP A 75 11.25 8.37 8.54
N ARG A 76 10.18 8.98 9.07
CA ARG A 76 10.31 10.07 10.03
C ARG A 76 11.01 9.50 11.25
N SER A 77 12.28 9.87 11.40
CA SER A 77 12.96 9.86 12.67
C SER A 77 12.01 10.46 13.69
N THR A 78 11.71 9.70 14.74
CA THR A 78 11.11 10.28 15.94
C THR A 78 12.00 11.46 16.32
N PRO A 79 11.45 12.68 16.48
CA PRO A 79 12.24 13.78 17.01
C PRO A 79 12.86 13.33 18.32
N ALA A 80 14.14 13.61 18.53
CA ALA A 80 14.80 13.41 19.82
C ALA A 80 14.31 14.51 20.77
N ALA A 81 13.02 14.49 21.07
CA ALA A 81 12.37 15.40 22.00
C ALA A 81 12.01 14.59 23.24
N ASP A 82 12.44 15.07 24.39
CA ASP A 82 12.06 14.51 25.68
C ASP A 82 10.55 14.77 25.95
N ALA A 83 9.95 14.01 26.85
CA ALA A 83 8.55 14.16 27.23
C ALA A 83 8.21 15.59 27.67
N ASP A 84 9.13 16.24 28.39
CA ASP A 84 8.97 17.64 28.82
C ASP A 84 9.03 18.63 27.67
N GLU A 85 9.85 18.35 26.65
CA GLU A 85 9.97 19.18 25.45
C GLU A 85 8.72 19.05 24.57
N LEU A 86 8.19 17.82 24.45
CA LEU A 86 6.90 17.58 23.79
C LEU A 86 5.76 18.26 24.54
N ASN A 87 5.72 18.17 25.87
CA ASN A 87 4.69 18.82 26.69
C ASN A 87 4.74 20.34 26.53
N ARG A 88 5.94 20.94 26.60
CA ARG A 88 6.11 22.38 26.38
C ARG A 88 5.63 22.79 24.99
N PHE A 89 6.01 22.04 23.96
CA PHE A 89 5.56 22.29 22.60
C PHE A 89 4.02 22.25 22.48
N PHE A 90 3.36 21.21 22.97
CA PHE A 90 1.90 21.07 22.85
C PHE A 90 1.14 22.12 23.67
N VAL A 91 1.67 22.54 24.82
CA VAL A 91 1.10 23.63 25.63
C VAL A 91 1.26 24.99 24.92
N GLU A 92 2.39 25.25 24.29
CA GLU A 92 2.68 26.54 23.64
C GLU A 92 2.03 26.69 22.25
N VAL A 93 1.81 25.59 21.53
CA VAL A 93 1.21 25.60 20.18
C VAL A 93 -0.19 26.20 20.18
N GLY A 94 -1.02 25.90 21.19
CA GLY A 94 -2.40 26.41 21.27
C GLY A 94 -2.46 27.95 21.28
N PRO A 95 -1.84 28.62 22.27
CA PRO A 95 -1.80 30.08 22.35
C PRO A 95 -1.09 30.73 21.15
N ARG A 96 -0.01 30.11 20.65
CA ARG A 96 0.75 30.65 19.50
C ARG A 96 -0.08 30.61 18.20
N THR A 97 -0.79 29.50 17.97
CA THR A 97 -1.68 29.35 16.82
C THR A 97 -2.88 30.28 16.95
N ALA A 98 -3.49 30.37 18.13
CA ALA A 98 -4.63 31.26 18.38
C ALA A 98 -4.29 32.74 18.12
N ARG A 99 -3.06 33.18 18.42
CA ARG A 99 -2.58 34.53 18.12
C ARG A 99 -2.29 34.78 16.63
N GLN A 100 -2.00 33.72 15.87
CA GLN A 100 -1.70 33.81 14.44
C GLN A 100 -2.95 33.72 13.57
N VAL A 101 -4.05 33.17 14.09
CA VAL A 101 -5.34 33.15 13.42
C VAL A 101 -6.07 34.46 13.72
N THR A 102 -6.15 35.34 12.72
CA THR A 102 -7.05 36.50 12.77
C THR A 102 -8.48 35.97 12.87
N ALA A 103 -9.32 36.53 13.75
CA ALA A 103 -10.69 36.06 14.00
C ALA A 103 -11.59 36.03 12.74
N ALA A 104 -11.17 36.66 11.66
CA ALA A 104 -11.83 36.73 10.35
C ALA A 104 -11.21 35.74 9.34
N GLY A 105 -10.92 34.50 9.74
CA GLY A 105 -10.58 33.44 8.79
C GLY A 105 -11.67 33.33 7.69
N PRO A 106 -11.33 32.91 6.47
CA PRO A 106 -12.31 32.77 5.40
C PRO A 106 -13.45 31.84 5.84
N GLU A 107 -14.69 32.17 5.50
CA GLU A 107 -15.85 31.30 5.76
C GLU A 107 -15.61 29.94 5.10
N LEU A 108 -15.23 28.95 5.92
CA LEU A 108 -15.08 27.59 5.47
C LEU A 108 -16.48 26.97 5.36
N PRO A 109 -16.80 26.27 4.26
CA PRO A 109 -18.06 25.54 4.16
C PRO A 109 -18.13 24.51 5.30
N THR A 110 -18.96 24.80 6.30
CA THR A 110 -19.18 23.96 7.50
C THR A 110 -19.88 22.64 7.17
N ARG A 111 -20.37 22.51 5.94
CA ARG A 111 -20.92 21.27 5.40
C ARG A 111 -20.11 20.85 4.20
N LEU A 112 -19.35 19.78 4.38
CA LEU A 112 -18.84 19.01 3.26
C LEU A 112 -20.03 18.60 2.37
N PRO A 113 -19.88 18.63 1.03
CA PRO A 113 -20.91 18.11 0.15
C PRO A 113 -21.24 16.68 0.60
N ARG A 114 -22.54 16.37 0.72
CA ARG A 114 -23.00 15.03 1.09
C ARG A 114 -22.50 14.04 0.04
N VAL A 115 -21.38 13.38 0.34
CA VAL A 115 -20.90 12.25 -0.46
C VAL A 115 -21.88 11.13 -0.15
N SER A 116 -22.76 10.81 -1.11
CA SER A 116 -23.62 9.63 -0.98
C SER A 116 -22.71 8.40 -0.97
N THR A 117 -22.56 7.76 0.17
CA THR A 117 -21.85 6.48 0.34
C THR A 117 -22.62 5.30 -0.24
N GLY A 118 -23.48 5.54 -1.25
CA GLY A 118 -24.34 4.51 -1.85
C GLY A 118 -23.58 3.33 -2.48
N ALA A 119 -22.27 3.47 -2.71
CA ALA A 119 -21.40 2.40 -3.18
C ALA A 119 -20.43 1.84 -2.10
N PHE A 120 -20.47 2.34 -0.86
CA PHE A 120 -19.62 1.84 0.22
C PHE A 120 -20.33 0.70 0.95
N GLN A 121 -20.24 -0.51 0.40
CA GLN A 121 -20.63 -1.71 1.12
C GLN A 121 -19.52 -2.11 2.07
N VAL A 122 -19.73 -1.88 3.37
CA VAL A 122 -18.91 -2.49 4.42
C VAL A 122 -19.30 -3.96 4.48
N THR A 123 -18.48 -4.83 3.93
CA THR A 123 -18.60 -6.27 4.20
C THR A 123 -17.87 -6.54 5.51
N PRO A 124 -18.56 -6.91 6.60
CA PRO A 124 -17.88 -7.31 7.82
C PRO A 124 -17.11 -8.60 7.54
N ILE A 125 -15.78 -8.50 7.51
CA ILE A 125 -14.91 -9.68 7.62
C ILE A 125 -15.03 -10.09 9.08
N CYS A 126 -15.83 -11.12 9.38
CA CYS A 126 -15.92 -11.56 10.76
C CYS A 126 -14.53 -12.08 11.21
N PRO A 127 -14.12 -11.83 12.46
CA PRO A 127 -12.83 -12.30 12.96
C PRO A 127 -12.65 -13.82 12.79
N ASP A 128 -13.75 -14.57 12.81
CA ASP A 128 -13.77 -16.02 12.60
C ASP A 128 -13.50 -16.40 11.13
N ASP A 129 -13.97 -15.63 10.15
CA ASP A 129 -13.63 -15.83 8.73
C ASP A 129 -12.14 -15.56 8.50
N LEU A 130 -11.62 -14.49 9.12
CA LEU A 130 -10.19 -14.19 9.07
C LEU A 130 -9.37 -15.33 9.70
N ARG A 131 -9.78 -15.82 10.88
CA ARG A 131 -9.13 -16.96 11.56
C ARG A 131 -9.23 -18.24 10.74
N ARG A 132 -10.36 -18.49 10.07
CA ARG A 132 -10.58 -19.68 9.23
C ARG A 132 -9.72 -19.65 7.97
N VAL A 133 -9.60 -18.50 7.32
CA VAL A 133 -8.71 -18.32 6.15
C VAL A 133 -7.24 -18.49 6.57
N VAL A 134 -6.81 -17.79 7.62
CA VAL A 134 -5.43 -17.90 8.14
C VAL A 134 -5.13 -19.32 8.66
N GLY A 135 -6.10 -19.98 9.27
CA GLY A 135 -5.99 -21.36 9.75
C GLY A 135 -5.86 -22.38 8.61
N ARG A 136 -6.59 -22.20 7.50
CA ARG A 136 -6.44 -23.02 6.29
C ARG A 136 -5.08 -22.82 5.62
N MET A 137 -4.57 -21.59 5.61
CA MET A 137 -3.22 -21.31 5.10
C MET A 137 -2.12 -22.00 5.90
N ARG A 138 -2.33 -22.27 7.19
CA ARG A 138 -1.38 -23.00 8.05
C ARG A 138 -1.42 -24.52 7.86
N SER A 139 -2.48 -25.07 7.24
CA SER A 139 -2.72 -26.51 7.15
C SER A 139 -2.62 -27.10 5.74
N SER A 140 -2.30 -26.31 4.71
CA SER A 140 -1.99 -26.85 3.39
C SER A 140 -0.59 -27.47 3.35
N LYS A 141 -0.42 -28.63 4.00
CA LYS A 141 0.59 -29.60 3.56
C LYS A 141 0.03 -30.24 2.29
N VAL A 142 0.51 -29.78 1.13
CA VAL A 142 0.37 -30.57 -0.09
C VAL A 142 1.22 -31.82 0.12
N ALA A 143 0.55 -32.96 0.36
CA ALA A 143 1.21 -34.25 0.32
C ALA A 143 1.63 -34.51 -1.14
N PRO A 144 2.87 -34.96 -1.40
CA PRO A 144 3.28 -35.34 -2.74
C PRO A 144 2.43 -36.53 -3.17
N GLN A 145 1.73 -36.40 -4.30
CA GLN A 145 1.10 -37.55 -4.96
C GLN A 145 2.21 -38.50 -5.37
N ALA A 146 2.31 -39.63 -4.68
CA ALA A 146 3.13 -40.74 -5.11
C ALA A 146 2.55 -41.29 -6.43
N THR A 147 3.22 -41.03 -7.54
CA THR A 147 3.00 -41.76 -8.78
C THR A 147 3.50 -43.18 -8.58
N ALA A 148 2.59 -44.06 -8.16
CA ALA A 148 2.86 -45.49 -8.11
C ALA A 148 2.98 -46.02 -9.54
N SER A 149 4.18 -46.49 -9.88
CA SER A 149 4.37 -47.42 -10.99
C SER A 149 3.57 -48.70 -10.72
N ARG A 150 2.78 -49.14 -11.68
CA ARG A 150 2.43 -50.56 -11.85
C ARG A 150 2.67 -50.91 -13.31
N GLY A 151 3.70 -51.72 -13.55
CA GLY A 151 3.88 -52.47 -14.77
C GLY A 151 3.17 -53.83 -14.72
N GLY A 152 3.19 -54.51 -15.87
CA GLY A 152 2.75 -55.88 -16.11
C GLY A 152 1.30 -55.94 -16.61
N ALA A 153 0.97 -56.54 -17.75
CA ALA A 153 1.68 -57.48 -18.62
C ALA A 153 1.30 -57.25 -20.09
#